data_AF-A0A972J599-F1
#
_entry.id   AF-A0A972J599-F1
#
_cell.length_a   1.000
_cell.length_b   1.000
_cell.length_c   1.000
_cell.angle_alpha   90.00
_cell.angle_beta   90.00
_cell.angle_gamma   90.00
#
_symmetry.space_group_name_H-M   'P 1'
#
loop_
_entity.id
_entity.type
_entity.pdbx_description
1 polymer ?
#
loop_
_entity_poly.entity_id
_entity_poly.type
_entity_poly.pdbx_seq_one_letter_code
_entity_poly.pdbx_strand_id
1 'polypeptide(L)'
;GAIDSSGVELGGPGYFVLQAGNIIDLGNSKGAQTFGNARNSLLSDEGADLILVSGYTKSFAAEDISAFFQELRAAGNEYSELLAQGESGKAADRVRQAREEVITPFLTESAEDGTGVITMTSSQVSTNAPGSDVYVLAKGSVDVGKSSIELDKTKAKQNSRKTGIFTSQGGGINIYSGNDLNVNESKVMTFFGGDITVWSEGDINAGRGSRTAVSASPPSAVYDPITREYVFKFDPPAVGSGIRAVTYDPNITPGGTLATPAPGNIYLFAPQGVIDAGEAGIAGGRVVLGATEVLNARNISFSVGSVGVPASSDASVSLGALTGSSALTENNKMIEQTALGAAKSLSDSVADKVSQLMSGWLDVKVISFDEEEERKE
;
A
#
# COMPACT_ATOMS: atom_id res chain seq x y z
N GLY A 1 -9.99 -20.63 -13.14
CA GLY A 1 -9.86 -21.94 -12.47
C GLY A 1 -10.47 -21.84 -11.10
N ALA A 2 -10.89 -22.95 -10.50
CA ALA A 2 -11.26 -22.96 -9.09
C ALA A 2 -10.01 -22.63 -8.27
N ILE A 3 -10.15 -21.73 -7.29
CA ILE A 3 -9.13 -21.54 -6.25
C ILE A 3 -8.96 -22.91 -5.59
N ASP A 4 -7.74 -23.44 -5.56
CA ASP A 4 -7.50 -24.70 -4.87
C ASP A 4 -7.83 -24.49 -3.38
N SER A 5 -8.55 -25.44 -2.77
CA SER A 5 -8.89 -25.38 -1.35
C SER A 5 -7.67 -25.54 -0.45
N SER A 6 -6.53 -25.95 -1.01
CA SER A 6 -5.23 -26.05 -0.37
C SER A 6 -4.79 -24.71 0.22
N GLY A 7 -4.27 -24.75 1.45
CA GLY A 7 -3.75 -23.60 2.18
C GLY A 7 -3.47 -23.99 3.63
N VAL A 8 -2.77 -23.14 4.36
CA VAL A 8 -2.44 -23.38 5.76
C VAL A 8 -3.05 -22.26 6.61
N GLU A 9 -3.79 -22.66 7.64
CA GLU A 9 -4.50 -21.75 8.52
C GLU A 9 -4.09 -22.08 9.98
N LEU A 10 -3.70 -21.08 10.76
CA LEU A 10 -3.42 -21.22 12.19
C LEU A 10 -4.40 -20.38 13.01
N GLY A 11 -4.97 -20.98 14.06
CA GLY A 11 -5.70 -20.28 15.11
C GLY A 11 -4.90 -20.24 16.41
N GLY A 12 -5.16 -19.23 17.23
CA GLY A 12 -4.50 -19.01 18.52
C GLY A 12 -3.27 -18.11 18.45
N PRO A 13 -2.63 -17.89 19.62
CA PRO A 13 -1.48 -16.99 19.75
C PRO A 13 -0.16 -17.63 19.32
N GLY A 14 0.87 -16.80 19.11
CA GLY A 14 2.26 -17.24 18.93
C GLY A 14 2.83 -16.88 17.56
N TYR A 15 3.53 -17.84 16.94
CA TYR A 15 4.21 -17.61 15.66
C TYR A 15 3.87 -18.72 14.67
N PHE A 16 3.49 -18.33 13.45
CA PHE A 16 3.35 -19.23 12.32
C PHE A 16 4.51 -19.01 11.35
N VAL A 17 5.49 -19.91 11.36
CA VAL A 17 6.63 -19.87 10.44
C VAL A 17 6.42 -20.83 9.27
N LEU A 18 6.45 -20.30 8.05
CA LEU A 18 6.51 -21.04 6.80
C LEU A 18 7.87 -20.79 6.14
N GLN A 19 8.76 -21.77 6.21
CA GLN A 19 10.12 -21.66 5.70
C GLN A 19 10.41 -22.70 4.61
N ALA A 20 11.07 -22.27 3.54
CA ALA A 20 11.60 -23.15 2.50
C ALA A 20 13.04 -22.77 2.14
N GLY A 21 13.90 -23.78 1.95
CA GLY A 21 15.29 -23.55 1.55
C GLY A 21 15.45 -23.01 0.13
N ASN A 22 14.44 -23.10 -0.74
CA ASN A 22 14.57 -22.63 -2.13
C ASN A 22 13.42 -21.70 -2.56
N ILE A 23 12.20 -22.22 -2.68
CA ILE A 23 11.05 -21.47 -3.21
C ILE A 23 9.84 -21.71 -2.32
N ILE A 24 9.10 -20.64 -2.04
CA ILE A 24 7.70 -20.72 -1.59
C ILE A 24 6.83 -20.30 -2.77
N ASP A 25 6.10 -21.25 -3.37
CA ASP A 25 5.08 -20.98 -4.40
C ASP A 25 3.70 -21.25 -3.80
N LEU A 26 2.93 -20.18 -3.60
CA LEU A 26 1.56 -20.27 -3.10
C LEU A 26 0.54 -20.43 -4.24
N GLY A 27 0.93 -20.21 -5.50
CA GLY A 27 0.10 -20.48 -6.67
C GLY A 27 -1.29 -19.83 -6.61
N ASN A 28 -2.33 -20.64 -6.85
CA ASN A 28 -3.76 -20.27 -6.76
C ASN A 28 -4.42 -20.94 -5.55
N SER A 29 -3.74 -20.93 -4.41
CA SER A 29 -4.19 -21.53 -3.15
C SER A 29 -4.87 -20.51 -2.23
N LYS A 30 -5.44 -20.95 -1.11
CA LYS A 30 -5.82 -20.07 0.01
C LYS A 30 -4.61 -19.41 0.70
N GLY A 31 -3.38 -19.84 0.39
CA GLY A 31 -2.15 -19.31 0.94
C GLY A 31 -1.98 -19.60 2.44
N ALA A 32 -1.32 -18.69 3.15
CA ALA A 32 -0.99 -18.80 4.57
C ALA A 32 -1.77 -17.77 5.39
N GLN A 33 -2.49 -18.21 6.42
CA GLN A 33 -3.37 -17.33 7.19
C GLN A 33 -3.31 -17.59 8.69
N THR A 34 -3.36 -16.53 9.50
CA THR A 34 -3.62 -16.62 10.95
C THR A 34 -4.96 -15.97 11.30
N PHE A 35 -5.63 -16.52 12.30
CA PHE A 35 -6.97 -16.08 12.73
C PHE A 35 -7.06 -15.71 14.21
N GLY A 36 -6.03 -15.95 15.03
CA GLY A 36 -6.17 -15.80 16.49
C GLY A 36 -7.37 -16.61 16.99
N ASN A 37 -8.25 -15.99 17.78
CA ASN A 37 -9.52 -16.58 18.18
C ASN A 37 -10.70 -16.29 17.25
N ALA A 38 -10.49 -15.62 16.12
CA ALA A 38 -11.54 -15.21 15.20
C ALA A 38 -12.32 -16.39 14.57
N ARG A 39 -11.90 -17.65 14.79
CA ARG A 39 -12.65 -18.86 14.43
C ARG A 39 -13.01 -19.76 15.61
N ASN A 40 -12.55 -19.42 16.81
CA ASN A 40 -12.77 -20.19 18.03
C ASN A 40 -12.61 -19.26 19.24
N SER A 41 -13.74 -18.80 19.79
CA SER A 41 -13.78 -17.89 20.95
C SER A 41 -13.16 -18.46 22.23
N LEU A 42 -12.85 -19.76 22.28
CA LEU A 42 -12.15 -20.39 23.40
C LEU A 42 -10.63 -20.10 23.41
N LEU A 43 -10.10 -19.55 22.32
CA LEU A 43 -8.70 -19.12 22.22
C LEU A 43 -8.56 -17.67 22.70
N SER A 44 -7.35 -17.29 23.13
CA SER A 44 -7.03 -15.91 23.49
C SER A 44 -7.26 -14.95 22.32
N ASP A 45 -7.63 -13.70 22.61
CA ASP A 45 -7.77 -12.63 21.61
C ASP A 45 -6.44 -12.31 20.88
N GLU A 46 -5.32 -12.80 21.40
CA GLU A 46 -4.00 -12.72 20.76
C GLU A 46 -3.90 -13.60 19.52
N GLY A 47 -3.36 -13.02 18.45
CA GLY A 47 -3.06 -13.71 17.22
C GLY A 47 -1.67 -14.31 17.16
N ALA A 48 -1.42 -15.00 16.05
CA ALA A 48 -0.08 -15.42 15.69
C ALA A 48 0.48 -14.52 14.60
N ASP A 49 1.70 -14.04 14.80
CA ASP A 49 2.47 -13.39 13.73
C ASP A 49 2.79 -14.43 12.67
N LEU A 50 2.76 -14.00 11.42
CA LEU A 50 2.95 -14.87 10.27
C LEU A 50 4.27 -14.55 9.59
N ILE A 51 5.16 -15.53 9.53
CA ILE A 51 6.54 -15.38 9.06
C ILE A 51 6.73 -16.29 7.84
N LEU A 52 7.10 -15.70 6.70
CA LEU A 52 7.53 -16.41 5.50
C LEU A 52 9.04 -16.25 5.29
N VAL A 53 9.74 -17.36 5.08
CA VAL A 53 11.19 -17.34 4.84
C VAL A 53 11.54 -18.22 3.64
N SER A 54 12.16 -17.64 2.61
CA SER A 54 12.60 -18.37 1.43
C SER A 54 14.09 -18.17 1.15
N GLY A 55 14.80 -19.27 0.90
CA GLY A 55 16.22 -19.24 0.49
C GLY A 55 17.23 -19.34 1.63
N TYR A 56 16.79 -19.62 2.85
CA TYR A 56 17.61 -19.71 4.05
C TYR A 56 17.41 -21.04 4.76
N THR A 57 18.47 -21.62 5.29
CA THR A 57 18.45 -22.89 6.05
C THR A 57 18.51 -22.69 7.56
N LYS A 58 18.93 -21.52 8.02
CA LYS A 58 18.93 -21.14 9.42
C LYS A 58 17.50 -21.07 9.97
N SER A 59 17.34 -21.43 11.25
CA SER A 59 16.10 -21.17 11.99
C SER A 59 16.07 -19.72 12.46
N PHE A 60 14.98 -19.02 12.23
CA PHE A 60 14.77 -17.65 12.70
C PHE A 60 13.87 -17.67 13.94
N ALA A 61 14.31 -17.03 15.02
CA ALA A 61 13.43 -16.67 16.11
C ALA A 61 12.61 -15.43 15.71
N ALA A 62 11.34 -15.39 16.09
CA ALA A 62 10.46 -14.31 15.68
C ALA A 62 10.85 -12.97 16.31
N GLU A 63 11.36 -12.99 17.54
CA GLU A 63 11.88 -11.83 18.24
C GLU A 63 13.07 -11.21 17.48
N ASP A 64 13.96 -12.06 16.96
CA ASP A 64 15.11 -11.61 16.19
C ASP A 64 14.68 -11.00 14.84
N ILE A 65 13.63 -11.54 14.20
CA ILE A 65 13.06 -10.97 12.96
C ILE A 65 12.47 -9.58 13.23
N SER A 66 11.72 -9.42 14.32
CA SER A 66 11.14 -8.12 14.67
C SER A 66 12.22 -7.08 14.92
N ALA A 67 13.26 -7.44 15.70
CA ALA A 67 14.41 -6.59 15.95
C ALA A 67 15.15 -6.21 14.65
N PHE A 68 15.38 -7.19 13.77
CA PHE A 68 15.99 -6.98 12.45
C PHE A 68 15.24 -5.91 11.64
N PHE A 69 13.91 -5.98 11.56
CA PHE A 69 13.13 -4.99 10.80
C PHE A 69 13.07 -3.61 11.48
N GLN A 70 13.16 -3.54 12.80
CA GLN A 70 13.27 -2.26 13.50
C GLN A 70 14.59 -1.55 13.15
N GLU A 71 15.71 -2.27 13.18
CA GLU A 71 17.02 -1.75 12.78
C GLU A 71 17.06 -1.37 11.29
N LEU A 72 16.48 -2.21 10.43
CA LEU A 72 16.40 -1.97 9.00
C LEU A 72 15.56 -0.72 8.67
N ARG A 73 14.44 -0.52 9.38
CA ARG A 73 13.61 0.68 9.27
C ARG A 73 14.34 1.93 9.73
N ALA A 74 15.06 1.86 10.85
CA ALA A 74 15.87 2.98 11.34
C ALA A 74 16.95 3.37 10.31
N ALA A 75 17.65 2.37 9.77
CA ALA A 75 18.64 2.57 8.71
C ALA A 75 18.06 3.19 7.44
N GLY A 76 16.90 2.69 6.99
CA GLY A 76 16.22 3.22 5.83
C GLY A 76 15.72 4.65 6.02
N ASN A 77 15.24 5.01 7.21
CA ASN A 77 14.84 6.38 7.53
C ASN A 77 16.02 7.34 7.43
N GLU A 78 17.14 7.02 8.10
CA GLU A 78 18.36 7.85 8.04
C GLU A 78 18.88 7.97 6.59
N TYR A 79 18.89 6.86 5.86
CA TYR A 79 19.24 6.85 4.43
C TYR A 79 18.36 7.81 3.62
N SER A 80 17.03 7.74 3.81
CA SER A 80 16.07 8.57 3.08
C SER A 80 16.19 10.05 3.44
N GLU A 81 16.48 10.36 4.71
CA GLU A 81 16.72 11.73 5.17
C GLU A 81 18.01 12.32 4.59
N LEU A 82 19.10 11.54 4.57
CA LEU A 82 20.36 11.95 3.95
C LEU A 82 20.20 12.21 2.46
N LEU A 83 19.45 11.35 1.74
CA LEU A 83 19.10 11.61 0.33
C LEU A 83 18.29 12.89 0.16
N ALA A 84 17.28 13.11 0.99
CA ALA A 84 16.45 14.32 0.94
C ALA A 84 17.26 15.60 1.23
N GLN A 85 18.35 15.50 1.97
CA GLN A 85 19.30 16.59 2.25
C GLN A 85 20.35 16.77 1.14
N GLY A 86 20.36 15.92 0.10
CA GLY A 86 21.35 15.93 -0.96
C GLY A 86 22.69 15.29 -0.59
N GLU A 87 22.79 14.66 0.59
CA GLU A 87 24.01 14.06 1.13
C GLU A 87 24.25 12.64 0.61
N SER A 88 24.28 12.47 -0.72
CA SER A 88 24.30 11.16 -1.40
C SER A 88 25.45 10.25 -0.97
N GLY A 89 26.62 10.83 -0.66
CA GLY A 89 27.77 10.07 -0.15
C GLY A 89 27.53 9.44 1.23
N LYS A 90 27.01 10.23 2.17
CA LYS A 90 26.64 9.74 3.51
C LYS A 90 25.48 8.75 3.44
N ALA A 91 24.51 9.01 2.54
CA ALA A 91 23.40 8.10 2.29
C ALA A 91 23.91 6.72 1.82
N ALA A 92 24.87 6.69 0.88
CA ALA A 92 25.50 5.45 0.41
C ALA A 92 26.31 4.75 1.52
N ASP A 93 27.05 5.50 2.33
CA ASP A 93 27.77 4.96 3.49
C ASP A 93 26.81 4.34 4.51
N ARG A 94 25.66 4.98 4.76
CA ARG A 94 24.65 4.47 5.70
C ARG A 94 24.03 3.15 5.24
N VAL A 95 23.79 3.00 3.94
CA VAL A 95 23.33 1.75 3.32
C VAL A 95 24.40 0.66 3.43
N ARG A 96 25.67 1.00 3.19
CA ARG A 96 26.79 0.06 3.36
C ARG A 96 26.87 -0.43 4.81
N GLN A 97 26.78 0.46 5.78
CA GLN A 97 26.73 0.11 7.21
C GLN A 97 25.55 -0.80 7.53
N ALA A 98 24.34 -0.49 7.05
CA ALA A 98 23.16 -1.35 7.26
C ALA A 98 23.40 -2.76 6.71
N ARG A 99 24.04 -2.89 5.54
CA ARG A 99 24.37 -4.19 4.97
C ARG A 99 25.40 -4.96 5.80
N GLU A 100 26.46 -4.29 6.23
CA GLU A 100 27.57 -4.90 6.95
C GLU A 100 27.19 -5.29 8.39
N GLU A 101 26.41 -4.44 9.07
CA GLU A 101 26.12 -4.55 10.50
C GLU A 101 24.78 -5.24 10.80
N VAL A 102 23.79 -5.11 9.92
CA VAL A 102 22.41 -5.60 10.15
C VAL A 102 22.06 -6.76 9.20
N ILE A 103 22.12 -6.53 7.89
CA ILE A 103 21.59 -7.47 6.89
C ILE A 103 22.46 -8.72 6.77
N THR A 104 23.76 -8.56 6.54
CA THR A 104 24.69 -9.69 6.30
C THR A 104 24.79 -10.62 7.51
N PRO A 105 24.92 -10.11 8.77
CA PRO A 105 25.00 -10.98 9.94
C PRO A 105 23.68 -11.68 10.28
N PHE A 106 22.53 -11.08 9.94
CA PHE A 106 21.23 -11.66 10.20
C PHE A 106 20.87 -12.75 9.19
N LEU A 107 21.09 -12.48 7.89
CA LEU A 107 20.71 -13.31 6.75
C LEU A 107 21.83 -14.29 6.33
N THR A 108 22.42 -14.96 7.32
CA THR A 108 23.43 -16.02 7.11
C THR A 108 22.79 -17.34 6.67
N GLU A 109 23.62 -18.31 6.29
CA GLU A 109 23.16 -19.67 5.93
C GLU A 109 22.11 -19.65 4.82
N SER A 110 22.44 -18.94 3.73
CA SER A 110 21.72 -19.10 2.46
C SER A 110 21.81 -20.55 2.01
N ALA A 111 20.70 -21.11 1.52
CA ALA A 111 20.74 -22.41 0.86
C ALA A 111 21.64 -22.34 -0.38
N GLU A 112 22.56 -23.29 -0.53
CA GLU A 112 23.61 -23.25 -1.56
C GLU A 112 23.05 -23.15 -2.99
N ASP A 113 21.92 -23.80 -3.27
CA ASP A 113 21.23 -23.80 -4.58
C ASP A 113 19.89 -23.05 -4.56
N GLY A 114 19.59 -22.33 -3.47
CA GLY A 114 18.30 -21.68 -3.26
C GLY A 114 18.20 -20.34 -3.98
N THR A 115 17.28 -20.22 -4.94
CA THR A 115 16.92 -18.92 -5.55
C THR A 115 16.27 -17.99 -4.52
N GLY A 116 15.59 -18.55 -3.51
CA GLY A 116 15.02 -17.80 -2.40
C GLY A 116 13.81 -16.96 -2.76
N VAL A 117 13.05 -17.39 -3.77
CA VAL A 117 11.93 -16.62 -4.31
C VAL A 117 10.64 -16.97 -3.58
N ILE A 118 9.77 -15.98 -3.38
CA ILE A 118 8.39 -16.17 -2.93
C ILE A 118 7.46 -15.73 -4.06
N THR A 119 6.58 -16.62 -4.51
CA THR A 119 5.64 -16.33 -5.61
C THR A 119 4.20 -16.63 -5.23
N MET A 120 3.30 -15.76 -5.67
CA MET A 120 1.86 -15.84 -5.48
C MET A 120 1.19 -15.55 -6.82
N THR A 121 0.19 -16.35 -7.22
CA THR A 121 -0.62 -16.05 -8.43
C THR A 121 -1.96 -15.45 -8.03
N SER A 122 -2.74 -16.19 -7.25
CA SER A 122 -4.00 -15.77 -6.66
C SER A 122 -4.14 -16.38 -5.27
N SER A 123 -3.27 -15.96 -4.36
CA SER A 123 -3.19 -16.43 -2.98
C SER A 123 -3.01 -15.28 -2.02
N GLN A 124 -3.23 -15.54 -0.73
CA GLN A 124 -3.04 -14.55 0.32
C GLN A 124 -2.05 -15.00 1.38
N VAL A 125 -1.37 -14.01 1.95
CA VAL A 125 -0.57 -14.13 3.16
C VAL A 125 -1.18 -13.13 4.13
N SER A 126 -1.89 -13.59 5.15
CA SER A 126 -2.68 -12.67 5.96
C SER A 126 -2.84 -13.05 7.41
N THR A 127 -2.84 -12.04 8.27
CA THR A 127 -3.31 -12.16 9.65
C THR A 127 -4.66 -11.47 9.81
N ASN A 128 -5.57 -12.16 10.49
CA ASN A 128 -6.89 -11.64 10.86
C ASN A 128 -7.05 -11.44 12.36
N ALA A 129 -5.94 -11.48 13.09
CA ALA A 129 -5.92 -11.30 14.53
C ALA A 129 -5.47 -9.89 14.91
N PRO A 130 -5.98 -9.34 16.03
CA PRO A 130 -5.59 -8.01 16.50
C PRO A 130 -4.08 -7.87 16.67
N GLY A 131 -3.50 -6.86 16.01
CA GLY A 131 -2.11 -6.44 16.23
C GLY A 131 -1.00 -7.39 15.76
N SER A 132 -1.33 -8.55 15.20
CA SER A 132 -0.32 -9.50 14.70
C SER A 132 0.31 -9.01 13.40
N ASP A 133 1.61 -9.23 13.27
CA ASP A 133 2.42 -8.79 12.14
C ASP A 133 2.55 -9.87 11.05
N VAL A 134 2.90 -9.43 9.85
CA VAL A 134 3.40 -10.30 8.77
C VAL A 134 4.84 -9.96 8.48
N TYR A 135 5.70 -10.97 8.51
CA TYR A 135 7.11 -10.88 8.15
C TYR A 135 7.41 -11.74 6.93
N VAL A 136 8.13 -11.18 5.95
CA VAL A 136 8.53 -11.88 4.73
C VAL A 136 10.02 -11.65 4.51
N LEU A 137 10.78 -12.74 4.46
CA LEU A 137 12.21 -12.74 4.17
C LEU A 137 12.47 -13.60 2.93
N ALA A 138 12.93 -12.99 1.85
CA ALA A 138 13.31 -13.69 0.63
C ALA A 138 14.76 -13.36 0.27
N LYS A 139 15.57 -14.40 0.05
CA LYS A 139 16.92 -14.23 -0.53
C LYS A 139 16.84 -13.72 -1.98
N GLY A 140 15.78 -14.06 -2.70
CA GLY A 140 15.49 -13.59 -4.05
C GLY A 140 14.33 -12.60 -4.07
N SER A 141 13.55 -12.63 -5.15
CA SER A 141 12.41 -11.73 -5.35
C SER A 141 11.15 -12.18 -4.58
N VAL A 142 10.24 -11.23 -4.34
CA VAL A 142 8.90 -11.46 -3.81
C VAL A 142 7.86 -11.00 -4.83
N ASP A 143 7.08 -11.94 -5.38
CA ASP A 143 6.01 -11.68 -6.34
C ASP A 143 4.65 -11.94 -5.69
N VAL A 144 3.93 -10.87 -5.33
CA VAL A 144 2.72 -10.92 -4.48
C VAL A 144 1.43 -11.25 -5.24
N GLY A 145 1.51 -11.32 -6.56
CA GLY A 145 0.44 -11.76 -7.44
C GLY A 145 0.93 -11.84 -8.88
N LYS A 146 0.04 -12.16 -9.81
CA LYS A 146 0.31 -12.02 -11.24
C LYS A 146 -0.62 -10.98 -11.85
N SER A 147 -0.12 -10.25 -12.84
CA SER A 147 -0.99 -9.49 -13.74
C SER A 147 -1.63 -10.49 -14.69
N SER A 148 -2.94 -10.66 -14.63
CA SER A 148 -3.65 -11.60 -15.49
C SER A 148 -4.88 -10.93 -16.07
N ILE A 149 -5.03 -11.00 -17.39
CA ILE A 149 -6.26 -10.59 -18.07
C ILE A 149 -7.32 -11.64 -17.75
N GLU A 150 -7.97 -11.53 -16.59
CA GLU A 150 -9.12 -12.36 -16.26
C GLU A 150 -10.35 -11.79 -17.01
N LEU A 151 -10.64 -12.38 -18.18
CA LEU A 151 -11.74 -11.96 -19.06
C LEU A 151 -13.14 -12.14 -18.42
N ASP A 152 -13.24 -12.95 -17.37
CA ASP A 152 -14.45 -13.16 -16.60
C ASP A 152 -14.51 -12.18 -15.42
N LYS A 153 -15.31 -11.12 -15.56
CA LYS A 153 -15.46 -10.05 -14.54
C LYS A 153 -15.92 -10.56 -13.16
N THR A 154 -16.64 -11.70 -13.11
CA THR A 154 -17.10 -12.27 -11.84
C THR A 154 -15.96 -12.99 -11.13
N LYS A 155 -15.14 -13.75 -11.88
CA LYS A 155 -13.93 -14.38 -11.35
C LYS A 155 -12.84 -13.36 -11.04
N ALA A 156 -12.69 -12.32 -11.85
CA ALA A 156 -11.77 -11.21 -11.60
C ALA A 156 -12.08 -10.54 -10.25
N LYS A 157 -13.36 -10.34 -9.93
CA LYS A 157 -13.81 -9.76 -8.65
C LYS A 157 -13.70 -10.70 -7.46
N GLN A 158 -13.73 -12.02 -7.66
CA GLN A 158 -13.54 -13.01 -6.59
C GLN A 158 -12.06 -13.25 -6.29
N ASN A 159 -11.24 -13.35 -7.33
CA ASN A 159 -9.80 -13.53 -7.20
C ASN A 159 -9.16 -12.27 -6.60
N SER A 160 -9.46 -11.07 -7.11
CA SER A 160 -8.88 -9.80 -6.61
C SER A 160 -9.14 -9.54 -5.12
N ARG A 161 -10.23 -10.07 -4.55
CA ARG A 161 -10.52 -9.96 -3.12
C ARG A 161 -9.58 -10.80 -2.24
N LYS A 162 -9.04 -11.90 -2.76
CA LYS A 162 -8.27 -12.89 -1.97
C LYS A 162 -6.80 -13.01 -2.38
N THR A 163 -6.26 -12.05 -3.12
CA THR A 163 -4.82 -12.03 -3.43
C THR A 163 -4.08 -11.01 -2.57
N GLY A 164 -2.85 -11.34 -2.19
CA GLY A 164 -1.89 -10.38 -1.66
C GLY A 164 -1.47 -10.61 -0.20
N ILE A 165 -0.64 -9.71 0.29
CA ILE A 165 -0.16 -9.71 1.67
C ILE A 165 -0.96 -8.67 2.43
N PHE A 166 -1.65 -9.05 3.51
CA PHE A 166 -2.39 -8.05 4.30
C PHE A 166 -2.58 -8.40 5.78
N THR A 167 -2.69 -7.37 6.62
CA THR A 167 -3.13 -7.49 8.01
C THR A 167 -4.50 -6.85 8.16
N SER A 168 -5.45 -7.54 8.81
CA SER A 168 -6.85 -7.12 8.75
C SER A 168 -7.35 -6.41 10.01
N GLN A 169 -6.67 -6.59 11.15
CA GLN A 169 -7.00 -5.98 12.45
C GLN A 169 -5.77 -5.27 13.06
N GLY A 170 -5.06 -4.49 12.25
CA GLY A 170 -3.81 -3.84 12.63
C GLY A 170 -2.64 -4.82 12.52
N GLY A 171 -1.50 -4.44 13.10
CA GLY A 171 -0.23 -5.13 12.86
C GLY A 171 0.39 -4.71 11.52
N GLY A 172 1.72 -4.65 11.50
CA GLY A 172 2.51 -4.23 10.38
C GLY A 172 2.79 -5.34 9.37
N ILE A 173 3.29 -4.92 8.21
CA ILE A 173 3.85 -5.82 7.19
C ILE A 173 5.30 -5.43 6.98
N ASN A 174 6.19 -6.40 7.14
CA ASN A 174 7.62 -6.18 7.05
C ASN A 174 8.20 -7.16 6.02
N ILE A 175 8.80 -6.63 4.95
CA ILE A 175 9.28 -7.41 3.81
C ILE A 175 10.76 -7.08 3.56
N TYR A 176 11.58 -8.11 3.49
CA TYR A 176 12.92 -8.06 2.93
C TYR A 176 12.95 -8.87 1.64
N SER A 177 13.39 -8.24 0.55
CA SER A 177 13.66 -8.90 -0.73
C SER A 177 15.13 -8.72 -1.10
N GLY A 178 15.82 -9.82 -1.34
CA GLY A 178 17.20 -9.79 -1.83
C GLY A 178 17.32 -9.41 -3.32
N ASN A 179 16.20 -9.33 -4.04
CA ASN A 179 16.10 -8.75 -5.38
C ASN A 179 14.90 -7.77 -5.40
N ASP A 180 13.86 -8.04 -6.20
CA ASP A 180 12.74 -7.12 -6.40
C ASP A 180 11.52 -7.49 -5.53
N LEU A 181 10.69 -6.50 -5.21
CA LEU A 181 9.31 -6.71 -4.74
C LEU A 181 8.34 -6.30 -5.85
N ASN A 182 7.56 -7.25 -6.37
CA ASN A 182 6.54 -7.00 -7.38
C ASN A 182 5.14 -7.27 -6.84
N VAL A 183 4.34 -6.21 -6.71
CA VAL A 183 2.95 -6.31 -6.23
C VAL A 183 1.99 -6.74 -7.35
N ASN A 184 2.28 -6.37 -8.60
CA ASN A 184 1.44 -6.67 -9.77
C ASN A 184 -0.01 -6.16 -9.59
N GLU A 185 -1.03 -6.96 -9.93
CA GLU A 185 -2.45 -6.59 -9.70
C GLU A 185 -2.94 -6.93 -8.28
N SER A 186 -2.02 -7.31 -7.40
CA SER A 186 -2.28 -7.71 -6.02
C SER A 186 -2.17 -6.52 -5.05
N LYS A 187 -2.05 -6.81 -3.77
CA LYS A 187 -1.95 -5.82 -2.70
C LYS A 187 -0.93 -6.21 -1.64
N VAL A 188 -0.29 -5.20 -1.07
CA VAL A 188 0.46 -5.26 0.18
C VAL A 188 -0.17 -4.20 1.08
N MET A 189 -1.03 -4.62 2.01
CA MET A 189 -1.91 -3.67 2.71
C MET A 189 -2.15 -3.97 4.18
N THR A 190 -2.06 -2.95 5.01
CA THR A 190 -2.49 -3.03 6.41
C THR A 190 -3.84 -2.34 6.55
N PHE A 191 -4.75 -2.98 7.27
CA PHE A 191 -6.04 -2.45 7.67
C PHE A 191 -6.02 -2.17 9.17
N PHE A 192 -6.81 -1.18 9.61
CA PHE A 192 -6.88 -0.76 11.02
C PHE A 192 -5.57 -0.16 11.55
N GLY A 193 -4.81 0.52 10.69
CA GLY A 193 -3.46 0.99 11.01
C GLY A 193 -2.42 -0.10 10.73
N GLY A 194 -1.24 0.01 11.34
CA GLY A 194 -0.11 -0.88 11.10
C GLY A 194 0.80 -0.39 9.97
N ASP A 195 2.10 -0.33 10.24
CA ASP A 195 3.06 0.20 9.28
C ASP A 195 3.45 -0.86 8.24
N ILE A 196 3.81 -0.41 7.04
CA ILE A 196 4.43 -1.27 6.02
C ILE A 196 5.90 -0.86 5.89
N THR A 197 6.79 -1.82 6.10
CA THR A 197 8.23 -1.68 5.85
C THR A 197 8.67 -2.64 4.77
N VAL A 198 9.33 -2.12 3.74
CA VAL A 198 9.94 -2.92 2.69
C VAL A 198 11.38 -2.48 2.51
N TRP A 199 12.30 -3.44 2.54
CA TRP A 199 13.65 -3.28 2.06
C TRP A 199 13.86 -4.22 0.88
N SER A 200 14.29 -3.66 -0.24
CA SER A 200 14.57 -4.36 -1.49
C SER A 200 16.00 -4.06 -1.89
N GLU A 201 16.80 -5.09 -2.15
CA GLU A 201 18.13 -4.90 -2.74
C GLU A 201 18.06 -4.57 -4.24
N GLY A 202 16.90 -4.82 -4.88
CA GLY A 202 16.53 -4.40 -6.22
C GLY A 202 15.38 -3.38 -6.22
N ASP A 203 14.42 -3.55 -7.13
CA ASP A 203 13.31 -2.61 -7.33
C ASP A 203 12.12 -2.88 -6.39
N ILE A 204 11.25 -1.88 -6.22
CA ILE A 204 9.95 -2.02 -5.57
C ILE A 204 8.88 -1.51 -6.54
N ASN A 205 7.99 -2.40 -6.97
CA ASN A 205 6.89 -2.07 -7.86
C ASN A 205 5.55 -2.27 -7.15
N ALA A 206 4.84 -1.16 -6.86
CA ALA A 206 3.52 -1.19 -6.23
C ALA A 206 2.41 -1.72 -7.15
N GLY A 207 2.70 -1.90 -8.43
CA GLY A 207 1.86 -2.65 -9.35
C GLY A 207 0.83 -1.83 -10.12
N ARG A 208 -0.15 -2.53 -10.68
CA ARG A 208 -1.20 -1.96 -11.54
C ARG A 208 -2.56 -2.34 -11.03
N GLY A 209 -3.59 -1.52 -11.27
CA GLY A 209 -4.96 -1.86 -10.90
C GLY A 209 -5.76 -0.69 -10.33
N SER A 210 -7.04 -0.96 -10.06
CA SER A 210 -7.99 0.04 -9.59
C SER A 210 -7.51 0.72 -8.32
N ARG A 211 -7.69 2.03 -8.22
CA ARG A 211 -7.38 2.81 -7.02
C ARG A 211 -8.49 2.85 -6.00
N THR A 212 -9.65 2.28 -6.35
CA THR A 212 -10.95 2.42 -5.67
C THR A 212 -10.85 2.59 -4.16
N ALA A 213 -11.53 3.61 -3.67
CA ALA A 213 -11.56 4.04 -2.29
C ALA A 213 -11.88 2.88 -1.33
N VAL A 214 -11.23 2.91 -0.18
CA VAL A 214 -11.44 1.99 0.92
C VAL A 214 -12.90 2.08 1.35
N SER A 215 -13.72 1.07 1.06
CA SER A 215 -15.04 0.91 1.66
C SER A 215 -15.00 -0.31 2.55
N ALA A 216 -14.53 -0.09 3.79
CA ALA A 216 -14.54 -1.12 4.83
C ALA A 216 -16.00 -1.49 5.11
N SER A 217 -16.36 -2.75 4.84
CA SER A 217 -17.57 -3.30 5.43
C SER A 217 -17.22 -3.63 6.89
N PRO A 218 -18.04 -3.22 7.87
CA PRO A 218 -17.82 -3.60 9.26
C PRO A 218 -17.70 -5.13 9.41
N PRO A 219 -16.90 -5.62 10.37
CA PRO A 219 -16.80 -7.05 10.65
C PRO A 219 -18.21 -7.66 10.83
N SER A 220 -18.49 -8.78 10.17
CA SER A 220 -19.79 -9.43 10.25
C SER A 220 -19.72 -10.67 11.16
N ALA A 221 -20.65 -10.78 12.10
CA ALA A 221 -20.81 -11.99 12.89
C ALA A 221 -21.44 -13.09 12.00
N VAL A 222 -20.68 -14.14 11.73
CA VAL A 222 -21.13 -15.30 10.96
C VAL A 222 -21.39 -16.45 11.92
N TYR A 223 -22.60 -17.00 11.91
CA TYR A 223 -22.93 -18.16 12.73
C TYR A 223 -22.24 -19.42 12.20
N ASP A 224 -21.45 -20.08 13.03
CA ASP A 224 -20.86 -21.38 12.74
C ASP A 224 -21.80 -22.49 13.23
N PRO A 225 -22.40 -23.30 12.31
CA PRO A 225 -23.36 -24.34 12.68
C PRO A 225 -22.73 -25.56 13.36
N ILE A 226 -21.40 -25.71 13.32
CA ILE A 226 -20.66 -26.82 13.93
C ILE A 226 -20.37 -26.49 15.40
N THR A 227 -19.86 -25.29 15.67
CA THR A 227 -19.54 -24.83 17.04
C THR A 227 -20.73 -24.19 17.76
N ARG A 228 -21.80 -23.84 17.02
CA ARG A 228 -22.99 -23.11 17.50
C ARG A 228 -22.66 -21.71 18.05
N GLU A 229 -21.54 -21.13 17.66
CA GLU A 229 -21.08 -19.81 18.09
C GLU A 229 -21.13 -18.79 16.94
N TYR A 230 -21.21 -17.51 17.28
CA TYR A 230 -21.02 -16.43 16.32
C TYR A 230 -19.54 -16.16 16.17
N VAL A 231 -19.03 -16.42 14.97
CA VAL A 231 -17.65 -16.24 14.57
C VAL A 231 -17.52 -14.89 13.86
N PHE A 232 -16.68 -13.99 14.37
CA PHE A 232 -16.45 -12.71 13.72
C PHE A 232 -15.62 -12.91 12.45
N LYS A 233 -16.28 -12.86 11.30
CA LYS A 233 -15.63 -12.91 10.00
C LYS A 233 -15.43 -11.48 9.51
N PHE A 234 -14.18 -11.04 9.53
CA PHE A 234 -13.78 -9.83 8.82
C PHE A 234 -13.51 -10.19 7.37
N ASP A 235 -14.31 -9.65 6.45
CA ASP A 235 -13.95 -9.61 5.04
C ASP A 235 -13.33 -8.23 4.81
N PRO A 236 -12.01 -8.14 4.58
CA PRO A 236 -11.37 -6.85 4.38
C PRO A 236 -12.06 -6.09 3.25
N PRO A 237 -12.14 -4.75 3.32
CA PRO A 237 -12.63 -3.94 2.22
C PRO A 237 -12.03 -4.43 0.90
N ALA A 238 -12.84 -4.46 -0.16
CA ALA A 238 -12.32 -4.66 -1.51
C ALA A 238 -11.51 -3.43 -1.92
N VAL A 239 -10.33 -3.29 -1.32
CA VAL A 239 -9.36 -2.26 -1.66
C VAL A 239 -8.68 -2.70 -2.94
N GLY A 240 -8.40 -1.69 -3.75
CA GLY A 240 -7.68 -1.85 -5.00
C GLY A 240 -6.28 -2.44 -4.83
N SER A 241 -5.54 -2.48 -5.93
CA SER A 241 -4.14 -2.94 -5.93
C SER A 241 -3.23 -1.88 -5.28
N GLY A 242 -2.01 -2.25 -4.89
CA GLY A 242 -1.00 -1.29 -4.42
C GLY A 242 -0.36 -1.63 -3.08
N ILE A 243 0.52 -0.74 -2.63
CA ILE A 243 1.12 -0.76 -1.29
C ILE A 243 0.43 0.30 -0.44
N ARG A 244 -0.42 -0.09 0.51
CA ARG A 244 -1.24 0.88 1.26
C ARG A 244 -1.43 0.54 2.72
N ALA A 245 -1.17 1.51 3.59
CA ALA A 245 -1.46 1.43 5.02
C ALA A 245 -2.70 2.26 5.33
N VAL A 246 -3.84 1.61 5.55
CA VAL A 246 -5.14 2.25 5.68
C VAL A 246 -5.78 1.95 7.04
N THR A 247 -6.81 2.70 7.38
CA THR A 247 -7.59 2.47 8.59
C THR A 247 -9.08 2.40 8.27
N TYR A 248 -9.87 1.93 9.22
CA TYR A 248 -11.32 1.90 9.15
C TYR A 248 -11.91 2.21 10.53
N ASP A 249 -13.15 2.70 10.54
CA ASP A 249 -13.89 2.96 11.77
C ASP A 249 -14.30 1.62 12.43
N PRO A 250 -13.85 1.31 13.66
CA PRO A 250 -14.22 0.08 14.36
C PRO A 250 -15.68 0.09 14.84
N ASN A 251 -16.37 1.23 14.81
CA ASN A 251 -17.72 1.34 15.34
C ASN A 251 -18.73 0.70 14.39
N ILE A 252 -19.41 -0.35 14.86
CA ILE A 252 -20.50 -1.03 14.13
C ILE A 252 -21.81 -0.23 14.11
N THR A 253 -21.90 0.85 14.90
CA THR A 253 -23.08 1.72 15.02
C THR A 253 -22.68 3.19 14.81
N PRO A 254 -23.46 3.98 14.05
CA PRO A 254 -23.23 5.42 13.94
C PRO A 254 -23.18 6.08 15.32
N GLY A 255 -22.09 6.79 15.62
CA GLY A 255 -21.88 7.45 16.92
C GLY A 255 -21.26 6.57 18.02
N GLY A 256 -20.71 5.40 17.66
CA GLY A 256 -19.89 4.62 18.59
C GLY A 256 -18.66 5.38 19.10
N THR A 257 -18.15 4.98 20.25
CA THR A 257 -17.10 5.70 20.99
C THR A 257 -15.71 5.09 20.84
N LEU A 258 -15.55 4.02 20.05
CA LEU A 258 -14.25 3.40 19.84
C LEU A 258 -13.39 4.33 18.97
N ALA A 259 -12.15 4.57 19.40
CA ALA A 259 -11.23 5.40 18.65
C ALA A 259 -10.86 4.70 17.33
N THR A 260 -11.01 5.41 16.21
CA THR A 260 -10.47 4.94 14.91
C THR A 260 -8.96 5.11 14.93
N PRO A 261 -8.16 4.05 14.74
CA PRO A 261 -6.71 4.16 14.65
C PRO A 261 -6.31 5.05 13.47
N ALA A 262 -5.16 5.73 13.58
CA ALA A 262 -4.60 6.44 12.44
C ALA A 262 -4.16 5.44 11.34
N PRO A 263 -4.19 5.82 10.05
CA PRO A 263 -3.54 5.04 9.01
C PRO A 263 -2.05 4.82 9.33
N GLY A 264 -1.54 3.63 9.05
CA GLY A 264 -0.13 3.31 9.27
C GLY A 264 0.80 4.04 8.31
N ASN A 265 2.09 4.03 8.62
CA ASN A 265 3.13 4.65 7.81
C ASN A 265 3.71 3.68 6.79
N ILE A 266 4.30 4.23 5.73
CA ILE A 266 4.95 3.48 4.66
C ILE A 266 6.44 3.80 4.68
N TYR A 267 7.27 2.76 4.71
CA TYR A 267 8.72 2.82 4.68
C TYR A 267 9.22 1.90 3.56
N LEU A 268 9.61 2.46 2.42
CA LEU A 268 10.09 1.68 1.27
C LEU A 268 11.52 2.07 0.93
N PHE A 269 12.41 1.08 0.93
CA PHE A 269 13.82 1.29 0.69
C PHE A 269 14.29 0.38 -0.43
N ALA A 270 14.77 0.97 -1.52
CA ALA A 270 15.38 0.31 -2.68
C ALA A 270 16.76 0.95 -2.97
N PRO A 271 17.78 0.76 -2.12
CA PRO A 271 19.00 1.56 -2.18
C PRO A 271 19.84 1.42 -3.47
N GLN A 272 19.58 0.39 -4.27
CA GLN A 272 20.21 0.16 -5.59
C GLN A 272 19.18 0.07 -6.71
N GLY A 273 17.90 0.27 -6.39
CA GLY A 273 16.80 0.11 -7.32
C GLY A 273 15.90 1.33 -7.34
N VAL A 274 14.77 1.15 -8.02
CA VAL A 274 13.74 2.15 -8.26
C VAL A 274 12.50 1.80 -7.46
N ILE A 275 11.84 2.82 -6.91
CA ILE A 275 10.49 2.68 -6.36
C ILE A 275 9.50 3.19 -7.40
N ASP A 276 8.71 2.28 -7.96
CA ASP A 276 7.62 2.62 -8.87
C ASP A 276 6.27 2.49 -8.16
N ALA A 277 5.59 3.62 -7.99
CA ALA A 277 4.23 3.65 -7.45
C ALA A 277 3.20 2.98 -8.39
N GLY A 278 3.54 2.78 -9.66
CA GLY A 278 2.68 2.18 -10.68
C GLY A 278 1.34 2.89 -10.80
N GLU A 279 0.36 2.27 -11.46
CA GLU A 279 -1.01 2.81 -11.50
C GLU A 279 -1.78 2.58 -10.19
N ALA A 280 -1.40 1.52 -9.47
CA ALA A 280 -2.00 1.08 -8.23
C ALA A 280 -1.75 2.08 -7.10
N GLY A 281 -0.59 2.72 -7.06
CA GLY A 281 -0.23 3.76 -6.13
C GLY A 281 0.25 3.27 -4.76
N ILE A 282 0.81 4.23 -4.03
CA ILE A 282 1.32 4.06 -2.66
C ILE A 282 0.56 5.02 -1.74
N ALA A 283 0.01 4.54 -0.64
CA ALA A 283 -0.76 5.39 0.28
C ALA A 283 -0.55 5.04 1.76
N GLY A 284 -0.43 6.06 2.62
CA GLY A 284 -0.35 5.85 4.06
C GLY A 284 -0.46 7.15 4.86
N GLY A 285 -0.17 7.07 6.16
CA GLY A 285 -0.03 8.22 7.06
C GLY A 285 1.13 9.11 6.65
N ARG A 286 2.35 8.72 7.05
CA ARG A 286 3.62 9.23 6.53
C ARG A 286 4.18 8.27 5.48
N VAL A 287 4.83 8.81 4.44
CA VAL A 287 5.51 8.00 3.42
C VAL A 287 7.00 8.37 3.39
N VAL A 288 7.87 7.40 3.68
CA VAL A 288 9.32 7.54 3.61
C VAL A 288 9.86 6.62 2.53
N LEU A 289 10.52 7.20 1.53
CA LEU A 289 11.11 6.49 0.40
C LEU A 289 12.61 6.76 0.35
N GLY A 290 13.39 5.70 0.18
CA GLY A 290 14.82 5.79 -0.12
C GLY A 290 15.12 4.93 -1.33
N ALA A 291 15.44 5.53 -2.47
CA ALA A 291 15.75 4.80 -3.69
C ALA A 291 16.66 5.62 -4.61
N THR A 292 17.18 4.98 -5.65
CA THR A 292 17.94 5.67 -6.70
C THR A 292 17.03 6.59 -7.52
N GLU A 293 15.79 6.18 -7.74
CA GLU A 293 14.76 6.95 -8.42
C GLU A 293 13.37 6.56 -7.88
N VAL A 294 12.43 7.51 -7.92
CA VAL A 294 11.02 7.27 -7.61
C VAL A 294 10.17 7.62 -8.83
N LEU A 295 9.53 6.59 -9.40
CA LEU A 295 8.66 6.72 -10.56
C LEU A 295 7.20 6.85 -10.16
N ASN A 296 6.42 7.46 -11.06
CA ASN A 296 4.98 7.65 -10.89
C ASN A 296 4.60 8.34 -9.56
N ALA A 297 5.41 9.29 -9.08
CA ALA A 297 5.22 9.97 -7.80
C ALA A 297 3.85 10.64 -7.61
N ARG A 298 3.19 11.05 -8.70
CA ARG A 298 1.79 11.53 -8.70
C ARG A 298 0.78 10.50 -8.13
N ASN A 299 1.21 9.24 -8.06
CA ASN A 299 0.43 8.12 -7.55
C ASN A 299 0.72 7.79 -6.08
N ILE A 300 1.46 8.66 -5.41
CA ILE A 300 1.81 8.55 -4.00
C ILE A 300 0.98 9.57 -3.22
N SER A 301 0.32 9.12 -2.15
CA SER A 301 -0.49 9.97 -1.29
C SER A 301 -0.19 9.73 0.18
N PHE A 302 -0.18 10.80 0.98
CA PHE A 302 0.10 10.74 2.41
C PHE A 302 -0.76 11.77 3.15
N SER A 303 -1.08 11.50 4.42
CA SER A 303 -1.91 12.40 5.25
C SER A 303 -1.12 13.22 6.28
N VAL A 304 0.09 12.77 6.66
CA VAL A 304 0.94 13.43 7.66
C VAL A 304 2.14 14.14 7.02
N GLY A 305 2.78 13.52 6.04
CA GLY A 305 3.95 14.08 5.35
C GLY A 305 4.76 13.02 4.63
N SER A 306 5.85 13.44 3.97
CA SER A 306 6.71 12.53 3.23
C SER A 306 8.19 12.89 3.26
N VAL A 307 9.04 11.88 3.08
CA VAL A 307 10.48 11.98 2.82
C VAL A 307 10.80 11.17 1.56
N GLY A 308 11.61 11.71 0.66
CA GLY A 308 12.04 11.02 -0.58
C GLY A 308 11.00 10.91 -1.68
N VAL A 309 9.77 11.42 -1.49
CA VAL A 309 8.79 11.58 -2.56
C VAL A 309 9.17 12.79 -3.43
N PRO A 310 9.40 12.64 -4.75
CA PRO A 310 9.69 13.77 -5.61
C PRO A 310 8.56 14.80 -5.59
N ALA A 311 8.91 16.08 -5.46
CA ALA A 311 7.95 17.16 -5.59
C ALA A 311 7.43 17.18 -7.04
N SER A 312 6.24 16.64 -7.27
CA SER A 312 5.58 16.71 -8.57
C SER A 312 5.34 18.18 -8.92
N SER A 313 5.72 18.62 -10.12
CA SER A 313 5.51 19.97 -10.64
C SER A 313 4.03 20.38 -10.84
N ASP A 314 3.08 19.55 -10.41
CA ASP A 314 1.63 19.73 -10.51
C ASP A 314 0.89 19.65 -9.15
N ALA A 315 1.61 19.62 -8.02
CA ALA A 315 0.95 19.71 -6.73
C ALA A 315 0.53 21.16 -6.46
N SER A 316 -0.74 21.47 -6.70
CA SER A 316 -1.39 22.65 -6.11
C SER A 316 -1.11 22.63 -4.61
N VAL A 317 -0.30 23.58 -4.18
CA VAL A 317 0.13 23.82 -2.81
C VAL A 317 -1.09 23.81 -1.87
N SER A 318 -1.21 22.79 -1.02
CA SER A 318 -2.00 22.94 0.19
C SER A 318 -1.18 23.79 1.15
N LEU A 319 -1.60 25.04 1.35
CA LEU A 319 -0.96 26.08 2.16
C LEU A 319 -0.84 25.76 3.67
N GLY A 320 -0.96 24.50 4.09
CA GLY A 320 -1.04 24.09 5.49
C GLY A 320 0.28 23.66 6.15
N ALA A 321 1.40 23.55 5.42
CA ALA A 321 2.65 22.97 5.96
C ALA A 321 3.88 23.89 5.80
N LEU A 322 3.69 25.22 5.84
CA LEU A 322 4.79 26.19 5.67
C LEU A 322 5.35 26.65 7.03
N THR A 323 6.11 25.78 7.71
CA THR A 323 7.05 26.20 8.76
C THR A 323 8.36 25.42 8.61
N GLY A 324 9.24 25.93 7.76
CA GLY A 324 10.57 25.37 7.52
C GLY A 324 11.38 26.22 6.53
N SER A 325 11.91 27.35 7.01
CA SER A 325 12.91 28.18 6.33
C SER A 325 14.22 27.37 6.20
N SER A 326 14.72 27.04 4.99
CA SER A 326 15.92 27.71 4.44
C SER A 326 16.36 27.28 3.01
N ALA A 327 15.47 26.84 2.11
CA ALA A 327 15.86 26.34 0.77
C ALA A 327 15.50 27.25 -0.44
N LEU A 328 15.50 28.59 -0.28
CA LEU A 328 14.92 29.50 -1.28
C LEU A 328 15.87 30.42 -2.08
N THR A 329 17.19 30.26 -2.01
CA THR A 329 18.08 31.27 -2.63
C THR A 329 18.36 31.06 -4.13
N GLU A 330 18.12 29.88 -4.71
CA GLU A 330 18.59 29.60 -6.09
C GLU A 330 17.48 29.51 -7.17
N ASN A 331 16.21 29.29 -6.78
CA ASN A 331 15.09 29.16 -7.74
C ASN A 331 14.36 30.47 -8.11
N ASN A 332 14.65 31.59 -7.44
CA ASN A 332 13.91 32.84 -7.65
C ASN A 332 14.34 33.65 -8.90
N LYS A 333 15.50 33.38 -9.51
CA LYS A 333 15.95 34.12 -10.70
C LYS A 333 15.27 33.69 -12.01
N MET A 334 14.60 32.53 -12.04
CA MET A 334 13.90 32.02 -13.23
C MET A 334 12.41 32.41 -13.26
N ILE A 335 11.85 32.80 -12.12
CA ILE A 335 10.44 33.16 -11.95
C ILE A 335 10.15 34.59 -12.42
N GLU A 336 11.07 35.54 -12.20
CA GLU A 336 10.88 36.94 -12.63
C GLU A 336 10.85 37.11 -14.15
N GLN A 337 11.64 36.35 -14.91
CA GLN A 337 11.68 36.45 -16.38
C GLN A 337 10.46 35.83 -17.06
N THR A 338 9.83 34.83 -16.44
CA THR A 338 8.67 34.12 -17.02
C THR A 338 7.35 34.84 -16.72
N ALA A 339 7.24 35.50 -15.56
CA ALA A 339 6.03 36.22 -15.15
C ALA A 339 5.72 37.45 -16.02
N LEU A 340 6.73 38.14 -16.54
CA LEU A 340 6.55 39.32 -17.40
C LEU A 340 6.20 38.96 -18.86
N GLY A 341 6.57 37.77 -19.34
CA GLY A 341 6.22 37.28 -20.68
C GLY A 341 4.80 36.73 -20.79
N ALA A 342 4.32 36.05 -19.73
CA ALA A 342 2.97 35.46 -19.69
C ALA A 342 1.85 36.49 -19.50
N ALA A 343 2.11 37.58 -18.77
CA ALA A 343 1.10 38.63 -18.54
C ALA A 343 0.69 39.36 -19.84
N LYS A 344 1.58 39.41 -20.84
CA LYS A 344 1.33 40.12 -22.10
C LYS A 344 0.54 39.30 -23.12
N SER A 345 0.69 37.97 -23.14
CA SER A 345 -0.03 37.09 -24.08
C SER A 345 -1.45 36.74 -23.63
N LEU A 346 -1.72 36.78 -22.32
CA LEU A 346 -3.07 36.55 -21.76
C LEU A 346 -4.02 37.72 -22.01
N SER A 347 -3.53 38.97 -22.01
CA SER A 347 -4.35 40.18 -22.25
C SER A 347 -4.94 40.23 -23.66
N ASP A 348 -4.19 39.79 -24.68
CA ASP A 348 -4.63 39.86 -26.08
C ASP A 348 -5.64 38.74 -26.42
N SER A 349 -5.54 37.56 -25.80
CA SER A 349 -6.43 36.43 -26.10
C SER A 349 -7.83 36.51 -25.46
N VAL A 350 -7.98 37.30 -24.40
CA VAL A 350 -9.25 37.46 -23.67
C VAL A 350 -10.16 38.48 -24.35
N ALA A 351 -9.59 39.52 -24.97
CA ALA A 351 -10.36 40.54 -25.70
C ALA A 351 -11.07 39.97 -26.93
N ASP A 352 -10.40 39.10 -27.70
CA ASP A 352 -10.97 38.50 -28.92
C ASP A 352 -12.08 37.47 -28.63
N LYS A 353 -11.97 36.73 -27.52
CA LYS A 353 -12.97 35.70 -27.16
C LYS A 353 -14.26 36.27 -26.58
N VAL A 354 -14.22 37.44 -25.94
CA VAL A 354 -15.41 38.10 -25.40
C VAL A 354 -16.25 38.74 -26.51
N SER A 355 -15.61 39.27 -27.56
CA SER A 355 -16.32 39.83 -28.73
C SER A 355 -17.10 38.76 -29.52
N GLN A 356 -16.55 37.55 -29.61
CA GLN A 356 -17.18 36.42 -30.31
C GLN A 356 -18.38 35.82 -29.55
N LEU A 357 -18.44 35.98 -28.21
CA LEU A 357 -19.52 35.47 -27.37
C LEU A 357 -20.78 36.37 -27.40
N MET A 358 -20.62 37.66 -27.73
CA MET A 358 -21.73 38.64 -27.73
C MET A 358 -22.54 38.68 -29.04
N SER A 359 -22.13 37.95 -30.09
CA SER A 359 -22.79 37.96 -31.41
C SER A 359 -23.74 36.78 -31.68
N GLY A 360 -24.06 35.95 -30.68
CA GLY A 360 -24.87 34.75 -30.90
C GLY A 360 -25.77 34.41 -29.73
N TRP A 361 -26.85 35.16 -29.53
CA TRP A 361 -27.97 34.71 -28.69
C TRP A 361 -29.23 34.50 -29.53
N LEU A 362 -29.83 33.33 -29.30
CA LEU A 362 -31.05 32.81 -29.92
C LEU A 362 -32.21 33.08 -28.95
N ASP A 363 -33.25 33.77 -29.41
CA ASP A 363 -34.48 34.06 -28.67
C ASP A 363 -35.40 32.81 -28.66
N VAL A 364 -35.89 32.41 -27.49
CA VAL A 364 -36.82 31.29 -27.34
C VAL A 364 -38.03 31.76 -26.54
N LYS A 365 -39.18 31.79 -27.20
CA LYS A 365 -40.47 32.22 -26.65
C LYS A 365 -41.33 30.99 -26.34
N VAL A 366 -41.78 30.89 -25.09
CA VAL A 366 -42.71 29.84 -24.64
C VAL A 366 -44.14 30.30 -24.88
N ILE A 367 -44.94 29.50 -25.60
CA ILE A 367 -46.39 29.71 -25.76
C ILE A 367 -47.06 28.76 -24.76
N SER A 368 -47.72 29.31 -23.75
CA SER A 368 -48.61 28.57 -22.85
C SER A 368 -49.93 28.28 -23.56
N PHE A 369 -50.48 27.09 -23.34
CA PHE A 369 -51.89 26.78 -23.57
C PHE A 369 -52.47 26.38 -22.21
N ASP A 370 -53.44 27.15 -21.73
CA ASP A 370 -54.37 26.75 -20.67
C ASP A 370 -55.77 26.58 -21.26
N GLU A 371 -56.49 25.66 -20.63
CA GLU A 371 -57.87 25.14 -20.76
C GLU A 371 -58.95 26.24 -20.97
N GLU A 372 -60.21 26.03 -21.42
CA GLU A 372 -61.16 24.93 -21.31
C GLU A 372 -62.43 25.24 -22.16
N GLU A 373 -63.29 24.22 -22.34
CA GLU A 373 -64.75 24.23 -22.64
C GLU A 373 -65.36 25.01 -23.82
N GLU A 374 -65.96 24.26 -24.77
CA GLU A 374 -67.34 24.51 -25.23
C GLU A 374 -67.94 23.27 -25.92
N ARG A 375 -68.99 22.68 -25.34
CA ARG A 375 -70.05 21.99 -26.10
C ARG A 375 -71.41 22.33 -25.51
N LYS A 376 -72.10 23.25 -26.21
CA LYS A 376 -73.54 23.47 -26.08
C LYS A 376 -74.30 22.56 -27.05
N GLU A 377 -75.44 22.12 -26.52
CA GLU A 377 -76.72 21.71 -27.13
C GLU A 377 -76.76 20.44 -28.00
#